data_AF-A0A1G5JQL0-F1
#
_entry.id   AF-A0A1G5JQL0-F1
#
_cell.length_a   1.000
_cell.length_b   1.000
_cell.length_c   1.000
_cell.angle_alpha   90.00
_cell.angle_beta   90.00
_cell.angle_gamma   90.00
#
_symmetry.space_group_name_H-M   'P 1'
#
loop_
_entity.id
_entity.type
_entity.pdbx_description
1 polymer ?
#
loop_
_entity_poly.entity_id
_entity_poly.type
_entity_poly.pdbx_seq_one_letter_code
_entity_poly.pdbx_strand_id
1 'polypeptide(L)'
;MSFLMQASGPARSRMSYAQVMNTAPRQIDTWTKVGLVMLAAFVFSIMWSEPAAAQSINLNPIQTFLQSIVTALTGTLGKTIATLALVCVCIGWFMGYIEMRLAIYILVAIVIVGSAATIVNSLWST
;
A
#
# COMPACT_ATOMS: atom_id res chain seq x y z
N MET A 1 49.21 62.08 64.11
CA MET A 1 47.82 61.91 64.56
C MET A 1 47.10 63.19 64.15
N SER A 2 46.02 63.26 63.39
CA SER A 2 44.98 62.29 63.12
C SER A 2 43.94 63.00 62.25
N PHE A 3 43.43 62.28 61.25
CA PHE A 3 42.03 62.31 60.79
C PHE A 3 41.56 63.51 59.94
N LEU A 4 41.35 63.30 58.62
CA LEU A 4 40.11 62.80 57.96
C LEU A 4 39.08 63.93 57.79
N MET A 5 38.21 64.02 56.77
CA MET A 5 37.96 63.31 55.52
C MET A 5 36.76 64.02 54.89
N GLN A 6 36.89 64.38 53.62
CA GLN A 6 35.83 64.74 52.69
C GLN A 6 34.76 63.63 52.61
N ALA A 7 33.47 63.98 52.57
CA ALA A 7 32.49 63.33 51.67
C ALA A 7 31.07 63.88 51.86
N SER A 8 30.65 64.66 50.87
CA SER A 8 29.26 64.91 50.47
C SER A 8 28.49 63.59 50.32
N GLY A 9 27.30 63.53 50.92
CA GLY A 9 26.42 62.35 50.90
C GLY A 9 25.93 61.95 49.50
N PRO A 10 25.66 60.67 49.24
CA PRO A 10 25.19 60.23 47.94
C PRO A 10 23.65 60.11 47.88
N ALA A 11 23.07 60.74 46.87
CA ALA A 11 21.72 60.51 46.39
C ALA A 11 21.54 59.04 45.98
N ARG A 12 20.70 58.29 46.69
CA ARG A 12 20.44 56.85 46.45
C ARG A 12 18.95 56.54 46.32
N SER A 13 18.19 57.30 45.52
CA SER A 13 16.73 57.14 45.51
C SER A 13 16.04 57.11 44.14
N ARG A 14 16.72 56.78 43.02
CA ARG A 14 16.06 56.79 41.69
C ARG A 14 16.34 55.62 40.73
N MET A 15 16.88 54.48 41.18
CA MET A 15 17.33 53.43 40.24
C MET A 15 16.51 52.13 40.20
N SER A 16 15.38 52.01 40.92
CA SER A 16 14.62 50.73 40.96
C SER A 16 13.51 50.56 39.91
N TYR A 17 13.31 51.51 38.98
CA TYR A 17 12.30 51.36 37.91
C TYR A 17 12.91 51.15 36.52
N ALA A 18 14.24 51.30 36.36
CA ALA A 18 14.93 51.04 35.08
C ALA A 18 15.46 49.59 34.96
N GLN A 19 15.42 48.81 36.05
CA GLN A 19 15.86 47.40 36.04
C GLN A 19 14.74 46.41 35.70
N VAL A 20 13.49 46.86 35.63
CA VAL A 20 12.41 46.04 35.10
C VAL A 20 12.44 46.21 33.59
N MET A 21 12.45 45.11 32.85
CA MET A 21 12.25 45.02 31.39
C MET A 21 13.50 45.11 30.48
N ASN A 22 14.67 44.63 30.91
CA ASN A 22 15.60 44.06 29.92
C ASN A 22 15.64 42.55 30.09
N THR A 23 14.58 41.90 29.59
CA THR A 23 14.61 40.47 29.31
C THR A 23 15.60 40.28 28.17
N ALA A 24 16.88 40.14 28.51
CA ALA A 24 17.91 39.75 27.56
C ALA A 24 17.35 38.56 26.76
N PRO A 25 17.29 38.64 25.42
CA PRO A 25 16.76 37.54 24.64
C PRO A 25 17.57 36.31 25.00
N ARG A 26 16.90 35.29 25.54
CA ARG A 26 17.55 34.05 26.00
C ARG A 26 18.37 33.54 24.82
N GLN A 27 19.70 33.62 24.91
CA GLN A 27 20.56 33.22 23.81
C GLN A 27 20.41 31.71 23.69
N ILE A 28 19.56 31.27 22.77
CA ILE A 28 19.28 29.85 22.56
C ILE A 28 20.63 29.24 22.16
N ASP A 29 21.10 28.34 22.99
CA ASP A 29 22.34 27.63 22.81
C ASP A 29 22.25 26.78 21.54
N THR A 30 23.40 26.63 20.88
CA THR A 30 23.48 25.91 19.62
C THR A 30 22.92 24.49 19.75
N TRP A 31 23.11 23.86 20.92
CA TRP A 31 22.60 22.52 21.21
C TRP A 31 21.06 22.45 21.22
N THR A 32 20.38 23.43 21.82
CA THR A 32 18.92 23.53 21.77
C THR A 32 18.41 23.73 20.33
N LYS A 33 19.10 24.53 19.51
CA LYS A 33 18.74 24.71 18.10
C LYS A 33 18.86 23.42 17.30
N VAL A 34 19.95 22.66 17.50
CA VAL A 34 20.14 21.34 16.86
C VAL A 34 19.04 20.37 17.31
N GLY A 35 18.71 20.35 18.61
CA GLY A 35 17.61 19.52 19.14
C GLY A 35 16.26 19.85 18.49
N LEU A 36 15.93 21.12 18.32
CA LEU A 36 14.70 21.56 17.66
C LEU A 36 14.66 21.19 16.18
N VAL A 37 15.78 21.29 15.46
CA VAL A 37 15.88 20.88 14.05
C VAL A 37 15.69 19.37 13.90
N MET A 38 16.30 18.57 14.78
CA MET A 38 16.15 17.11 14.77
C MET A 38 14.71 16.68 15.09
N LEU A 39 14.07 17.33 16.06
CA LEU A 39 12.68 17.08 16.41
C LEU A 39 11.73 17.49 15.27
N ALA A 40 11.98 18.63 14.63
CA ALA A 40 11.22 19.07 13.47
C ALA A 40 11.37 18.08 12.29
N ALA A 41 12.59 17.61 12.02
CA ALA A 41 12.85 16.61 10.98
C ALA A 41 12.15 15.27 11.27
N PHE A 42 12.11 14.85 12.55
CA PHE A 42 11.40 13.64 12.97
C PHE A 42 9.88 13.78 12.81
N VAL A 43 9.28 14.88 13.30
CA VAL A 43 7.85 15.15 13.13
C VAL A 43 7.50 15.23 11.64
N PHE A 44 8.34 15.90 10.85
CA PHE A 44 8.17 16.00 9.42
C PHE A 44 8.30 14.64 8.72
N SER A 45 9.23 13.78 9.14
CA SER A 45 9.32 12.41 8.65
C SER A 45 8.10 11.55 8.99
N ILE A 46 7.39 11.84 10.09
CA ILE A 46 6.14 11.16 10.44
C ILE A 46 4.96 11.73 9.64
N MET A 47 4.92 13.05 9.44
CA MET A 47 3.87 13.70 8.64
C MET A 47 3.99 13.43 7.14
N TRP A 48 5.22 13.20 6.65
CA TRP A 48 5.52 12.73 5.30
C TRP A 48 5.84 11.25 5.21
N SER A 49 5.70 10.51 6.32
CA SER A 49 5.57 9.07 6.23
C SER A 49 4.21 8.85 5.60
N GLU A 50 4.19 8.72 4.28
CA GLU A 50 3.23 7.82 3.68
C GLU A 50 3.30 6.52 4.49
N PRO A 51 2.16 5.96 4.92
CA PRO A 51 2.15 4.73 5.70
C PRO A 51 3.07 3.78 4.95
N ALA A 52 4.11 3.28 5.66
CA ALA A 52 5.14 2.38 5.14
C ALA A 52 4.52 1.60 4.00
N ALA A 53 4.95 1.91 2.76
CA ALA A 53 4.39 1.30 1.58
C ALA A 53 4.19 -0.17 1.94
N ALA A 54 2.93 -0.60 2.00
CA ALA A 54 2.65 -1.97 1.72
C ALA A 54 3.41 -2.16 0.42
N GLN A 55 4.55 -2.87 0.46
CA GLN A 55 5.10 -3.40 -0.76
C GLN A 55 3.98 -4.32 -1.21
N SER A 56 3.06 -3.76 -2.01
CA SER A 56 2.06 -4.54 -2.69
C SER A 56 2.93 -5.47 -3.49
N ILE A 57 2.98 -6.73 -3.06
CA ILE A 57 3.53 -7.78 -3.89
C ILE A 57 2.81 -7.58 -5.21
N ASN A 58 3.57 -7.23 -6.25
CA ASN A 58 2.99 -6.94 -7.54
C ASN A 58 2.49 -8.29 -8.06
N LEU A 59 1.26 -8.64 -7.70
CA LEU A 59 0.59 -9.85 -8.13
C LEU A 59 0.12 -9.72 -9.58
N ASN A 60 0.23 -8.53 -10.16
CA ASN A 60 -0.16 -8.23 -11.53
C ASN A 60 0.43 -9.23 -12.56
N PRO A 61 1.69 -9.67 -12.49
CA PRO A 61 2.24 -10.62 -13.46
C PRO A 61 1.62 -12.01 -13.32
N ILE A 62 1.45 -12.50 -12.08
CA ILE A 62 0.83 -13.81 -11.85
C ILE A 62 -0.67 -13.79 -12.14
N GLN A 63 -1.38 -12.70 -11.81
CA GLN A 63 -2.77 -12.48 -12.16
C GLN A 63 -2.97 -12.45 -13.68
N THR A 64 -2.12 -11.72 -14.40
CA THR A 64 -2.16 -11.64 -15.87
C THR A 64 -1.88 -12.99 -16.51
N PHE A 65 -0.90 -13.75 -15.99
CA PHE A 65 -0.60 -15.10 -16.48
C PHE A 65 -1.76 -16.07 -16.23
N LEU A 66 -2.35 -16.08 -15.02
CA LEU A 66 -3.49 -16.93 -14.73
C LEU A 66 -4.71 -16.55 -15.56
N GLN A 67 -4.95 -15.25 -15.77
CA GLN A 67 -6.02 -14.79 -16.66
C GLN A 67 -5.78 -15.14 -18.12
N SER A 68 -4.54 -15.14 -18.60
CA SER A 68 -4.23 -15.53 -19.98
C SER A 68 -4.49 -17.02 -20.21
N ILE A 69 -4.19 -17.88 -19.22
CA ILE A 69 -4.54 -19.30 -19.25
C ILE A 69 -6.06 -19.47 -19.24
N VAL A 70 -6.77 -18.83 -18.32
CA VAL A 70 -8.24 -18.90 -18.26
C VAL A 70 -8.84 -18.44 -19.60
N THR A 71 -8.35 -17.34 -20.15
CA THR A 71 -8.80 -16.82 -21.45
C THR A 71 -8.50 -17.77 -22.59
N ALA A 72 -7.34 -18.44 -22.60
CA ALA A 72 -7.03 -19.44 -23.61
C ALA A 72 -7.97 -20.66 -23.52
N LEU A 73 -8.28 -21.11 -22.29
CA LEU A 73 -9.13 -22.29 -22.03
C LEU A 73 -10.63 -22.04 -22.22
N THR A 74 -11.14 -20.86 -21.86
CA THR A 74 -12.58 -20.54 -21.90
C THR A 74 -12.96 -19.53 -22.98
N GLY A 75 -11.99 -18.88 -23.60
CA GLY A 75 -12.17 -17.93 -24.69
C GLY A 75 -12.39 -18.61 -26.06
N THR A 76 -12.24 -17.84 -27.13
CA THR A 76 -12.53 -18.29 -28.50
C THR A 76 -11.71 -19.51 -28.92
N LEU A 77 -10.44 -19.57 -28.50
CA LEU A 77 -9.55 -20.70 -28.77
C LEU A 77 -10.08 -21.99 -28.12
N GLY A 78 -10.28 -21.97 -26.80
CA GLY A 78 -10.81 -23.12 -26.06
C GLY A 78 -12.16 -23.60 -26.56
N LYS A 79 -13.08 -22.69 -26.90
CA LYS A 79 -14.39 -23.03 -27.49
C LYS A 79 -14.26 -23.73 -28.84
N THR A 80 -13.32 -23.29 -29.68
CA THR A 80 -13.08 -23.91 -30.99
C THR A 80 -12.54 -25.33 -30.83
N ILE A 81 -11.58 -25.53 -29.92
CA ILE A 81 -11.03 -26.86 -29.59
C ILE A 81 -12.10 -27.77 -29.01
N ALA A 82 -12.93 -27.27 -28.09
CA ALA A 82 -14.03 -28.03 -27.51
C ALA A 82 -15.07 -28.45 -28.55
N THR A 83 -15.36 -27.57 -29.51
CA THR A 83 -16.27 -27.90 -30.63
C THR A 83 -15.68 -29.01 -31.50
N LEU A 84 -14.38 -28.94 -31.81
CA LEU A 84 -13.71 -29.97 -32.59
C LEU A 84 -13.69 -31.32 -31.86
N ALA A 85 -13.40 -31.31 -30.55
CA ALA A 85 -13.43 -32.50 -29.71
C ALA A 85 -14.83 -33.12 -29.65
N LEU A 86 -15.88 -32.30 -29.48
CA LEU A 86 -17.27 -32.76 -29.47
C LEU A 86 -17.64 -33.47 -30.77
N VAL A 87 -17.24 -32.91 -31.92
CA VAL A 87 -17.47 -33.53 -33.24
C VAL A 87 -16.77 -34.89 -33.33
N CYS A 88 -15.50 -34.99 -32.91
CA CYS A 88 -14.77 -36.25 -32.90
C CYS A 88 -15.43 -37.32 -32.01
N VAL A 89 -15.93 -36.93 -30.83
CA VAL A 89 -16.62 -37.85 -29.91
C VAL A 89 -17.94 -38.33 -30.51
N CYS A 90 -18.74 -37.43 -31.09
CA CYS A 90 -19.99 -37.81 -31.75
C CYS A 90 -19.75 -38.80 -32.89
N ILE A 91 -18.76 -38.54 -33.76
CA ILE A 91 -18.42 -39.42 -34.88
C ILE A 91 -17.87 -40.77 -34.36
N GLY A 92 -16.95 -40.75 -33.39
CA GLY A 92 -16.37 -41.96 -32.82
C GLY A 92 -17.42 -42.88 -32.19
N TRP A 93 -18.44 -42.30 -31.55
CA TRP A 93 -19.56 -43.04 -30.98
C TRP A 93 -20.49 -43.59 -32.06
N PHE A 94 -20.86 -42.80 -33.06
CA PHE A 94 -21.70 -43.26 -34.17
C PHE A 94 -21.05 -44.38 -34.99
N MET A 95 -19.73 -44.36 -35.13
CA MET A 95 -18.96 -45.39 -35.83
C MET A 95 -18.75 -46.67 -34.98
N GLY A 96 -19.19 -46.68 -33.72
CA GLY A 96 -19.02 -47.82 -32.82
C GLY A 96 -17.61 -48.01 -32.25
N TYR A 97 -16.71 -47.03 -32.43
CA TYR A 97 -15.34 -47.09 -31.89
C TYR A 97 -15.28 -46.80 -30.39
N ILE A 98 -16.24 -46.02 -29.87
CA ILE A 98 -16.39 -45.75 -28.43
C ILE A 98 -17.78 -46.14 -27.94
N GLU A 99 -17.85 -46.62 -26.70
CA GLU A 99 -19.11 -46.98 -26.06
C GLU A 99 -19.95 -45.77 -25.63
N MET A 100 -21.27 -45.96 -25.52
CA MET A 100 -22.23 -44.91 -25.18
C MET A 100 -21.92 -44.24 -23.83
N ARG A 101 -21.46 -45.03 -22.86
CA ARG A 101 -21.09 -44.54 -21.53
C ARG A 101 -19.93 -43.55 -21.57
N LEU A 102 -18.86 -43.91 -22.30
CA LEU A 102 -17.69 -43.05 -22.48
C LEU A 102 -18.07 -41.76 -23.22
N ALA A 103 -18.89 -41.88 -24.26
CA ALA A 103 -19.37 -40.72 -25.01
C ALA A 103 -20.13 -39.75 -24.10
N ILE A 104 -21.04 -40.23 -23.24
CA ILE A 104 -21.76 -39.38 -22.27
C ILE A 104 -20.80 -38.71 -21.29
N TYR A 105 -19.82 -39.44 -20.73
CA TYR A 105 -18.87 -38.86 -19.77
C TYR A 105 -18.10 -37.69 -20.39
N ILE A 106 -17.66 -37.83 -21.63
CA ILE A 106 -16.93 -36.77 -22.34
C ILE A 106 -17.87 -35.59 -22.64
N LEU A 107 -19.11 -35.85 -23.05
CA LEU A 107 -20.09 -34.80 -23.37
C LEU A 107 -20.42 -33.95 -22.13
N VAL A 108 -20.67 -34.60 -20.99
CA VAL A 108 -20.90 -33.93 -19.70
C VAL A 108 -19.67 -33.12 -19.28
N ALA A 109 -18.46 -33.67 -19.44
CA ALA A 109 -17.23 -32.96 -19.10
C ALA A 109 -17.08 -31.66 -19.91
N ILE A 110 -17.34 -31.68 -21.22
CA ILE A 110 -17.26 -30.49 -22.07
C ILE A 110 -18.25 -29.40 -21.61
N VAL A 111 -19.48 -29.79 -21.25
CA VAL A 111 -20.49 -28.86 -20.73
C VAL A 111 -20.06 -28.23 -19.40
N ILE A 112 -19.51 -29.02 -18.49
CA ILE A 112 -19.02 -28.54 -17.19
C ILE A 112 -17.85 -27.57 -17.38
N VAL A 113 -16.88 -27.90 -18.24
CA VAL A 113 -15.74 -27.01 -18.54
C VAL A 113 -16.22 -25.69 -19.15
N GLY A 114 -17.19 -25.73 -20.06
CA GLY A 114 -17.76 -24.52 -20.68
C GLY A 114 -18.53 -23.62 -19.70
N SER A 115 -19.10 -24.20 -18.64
CA SER A 115 -19.91 -23.49 -17.64
C SER A 115 -19.12 -23.05 -16.39
N ALA A 116 -17.91 -23.59 -16.19
CA ALA A 116 -17.10 -23.34 -15.00
C ALA A 116 -16.91 -21.84 -14.69
N ALA A 117 -16.55 -21.03 -15.69
CA ALA A 117 -16.33 -19.59 -15.50
C ALA A 117 -17.61 -18.87 -15.04
N THR A 118 -18.77 -19.24 -15.58
CA THR A 118 -20.06 -18.64 -15.22
C THR A 118 -20.44 -18.98 -13.77
N ILE A 119 -20.20 -20.22 -13.35
CA ILE A 119 -20.49 -20.69 -11.98
C ILE A 119 -19.59 -19.98 -10.97
N VAL A 120 -18.28 -19.90 -11.23
CA VAL A 120 -17.35 -19.23 -10.30
C VAL A 120 -17.69 -17.74 -10.19
N ASN A 121 -17.99 -17.08 -11.32
CA ASN A 121 -18.35 -15.67 -11.31
C ASN A 121 -19.65 -15.42 -10.53
N SER A 122 -20.66 -16.29 -10.61
CA SER A 122 -21.90 -16.10 -9.85
C SER A 122 -21.73 -16.31 -8.34
N LEU A 123 -20.77 -17.14 -7.91
CA LEU A 123 -20.50 -17.37 -6.48
C LEU A 123 -19.79 -16.20 -5.79
N TRP A 124 -18.93 -15.49 -6.52
CA TRP A 124 -18.05 -14.45 -5.96
C TRP A 124 -18.39 -13.03 -6.42
N SER A 125 -19.33 -12.87 -7.36
CA SER A 125 -19.85 -11.55 -7.76
C SER A 125 -20.78 -11.03 -6.66
N THR A 126 -20.21 -10.31 -5.68
CA THR A 126 -20.96 -9.48 -4.71
C THR A 126 -21.19 -8.09 -5.28
#